data_AF-A0A2N2PPH9-F1
#
_entry.id   AF-A0A2N2PPH9-F1
#
_cell.length_a   1.000
_cell.length_b   1.000
_cell.length_c   1.000
_cell.angle_alpha   90.00
_cell.angle_beta   90.00
_cell.angle_gamma   90.00
#
_symmetry.space_group_name_H-M   'P 1'
#
loop_
_entity.id
_entity.type
_entity.pdbx_description
1 polymer ?
#
loop_
_entity_poly.entity_id
_entity_poly.type
_entity_poly.pdbx_seq_one_letter_code
_entity_poly.pdbx_strand_id
1 'polypeptide(L)'
;MRTALATGILILLIAVEGAPPSVLQAAPVNMFLTPTTIRVEMYELFSSGASTGKLCSPANNNLTQWGCTATSSLGLYPWSDPYQNPVTVQIEGTAVDNRYLRDVVPQEMGPAAYHPTAIGAQAIAARTFAYYHIQQG
;
A
#
# COMPACT_ATOMS: atom_id res chain seq x y z
N MET A 1 59.17 22.81 36.68
CA MET A 1 57.85 22.17 36.46
C MET A 1 57.16 22.77 35.24
N ARG A 2 57.58 22.45 34.00
CA ARG A 2 56.90 22.93 32.77
C ARG A 2 56.95 21.94 31.58
N THR A 3 57.33 20.68 31.82
CA THR A 3 57.52 19.67 30.76
C THR A 3 56.52 18.52 30.81
N ALA A 4 55.62 18.46 31.79
CA ALA A 4 54.69 17.34 31.98
C ALA A 4 53.36 17.45 31.20
N LEU A 5 53.05 18.61 30.62
CA LEU A 5 51.76 18.84 29.96
C LEU A 5 51.74 18.40 28.48
N ALA A 6 52.89 18.42 27.80
CA ALA A 6 52.98 18.12 26.37
C ALA A 6 52.91 16.61 26.06
N THR A 7 53.38 15.76 26.98
CA THR A 7 53.34 14.29 26.83
C THR A 7 51.96 13.69 27.08
N GLY A 8 51.11 14.31 27.90
CA GLY A 8 49.75 13.82 28.16
C GLY A 8 48.79 14.01 26.97
N ILE A 9 48.96 15.09 26.20
CA ILE A 9 48.12 15.39 25.03
C ILE A 9 48.47 14.47 23.85
N LEU A 10 49.74 14.10 23.69
CA LEU A 10 50.19 13.23 22.60
C LEU A 10 49.68 11.77 22.76
N ILE A 11 49.53 11.29 24.00
CA ILE A 11 49.02 9.94 24.27
C ILE A 11 47.50 9.84 24.01
N LEU A 12 46.75 10.94 24.21
CA LEU A 12 45.30 10.95 23.94
C LEU A 12 44.97 10.88 22.44
N LEU A 13 45.82 11.44 21.58
CA LEU A 13 45.62 11.47 20.13
C LEU A 13 45.87 10.12 19.46
N ILE A 14 46.78 9.29 20.00
CA ILE A 14 47.11 7.97 19.44
C ILE A 14 46.05 6.91 19.81
N ALA A 15 45.30 7.11 20.89
CA ALA A 15 44.25 6.18 21.32
C ALA A 15 42.96 6.25 20.46
N VAL A 16 42.79 7.26 19.62
CA VAL A 16 41.58 7.46 18.79
C VAL A 16 41.67 6.73 17.45
N GLU A 17 42.87 6.39 16.95
CA GLU A 17 43.07 5.76 15.63
C GLU A 17 43.02 4.23 15.63
N GLY A 18 42.87 3.59 16.81
CA GLY A 18 42.95 2.14 16.96
C GLY A 18 41.62 1.38 16.91
N ALA A 19 40.48 2.05 16.70
CA ALA A 19 39.19 1.36 16.64
C ALA A 19 39.05 0.64 15.28
N PRO A 20 39.02 -0.71 15.24
CA PRO A 20 38.72 -1.41 14.00
C PRO A 20 37.32 -0.98 13.52
N PRO A 21 37.10 -0.78 12.22
CA PRO A 21 35.76 -0.46 11.73
C PRO A 21 34.82 -1.59 12.11
N SER A 22 33.85 -1.28 12.96
CA SER A 22 32.73 -2.18 13.25
C SER A 22 32.00 -2.40 11.94
N VAL A 23 32.18 -3.56 11.31
CA VAL A 23 31.38 -3.97 10.17
C VAL A 23 30.00 -4.30 10.71
N LEU A 24 29.12 -3.30 10.73
CA LEU A 24 27.69 -3.51 10.97
C LEU A 24 27.15 -4.31 9.79
N GLN A 25 27.12 -5.63 9.95
CA GLN A 25 26.42 -6.50 9.03
C GLN A 25 24.93 -6.29 9.25
N ALA A 26 24.29 -5.56 8.33
CA ALA A 26 22.84 -5.42 8.30
C ALA A 26 22.24 -6.82 8.23
N ALA A 27 21.67 -7.29 9.33
CA ALA A 27 20.85 -8.49 9.32
C ALA A 27 19.73 -8.26 8.30
N PRO A 28 19.42 -9.24 7.43
CA PRO A 28 18.31 -9.11 6.50
C PRO A 28 17.06 -8.76 7.32
N VAL A 29 16.54 -7.56 7.08
CA VAL A 29 15.29 -7.10 7.66
C VAL A 29 14.25 -8.13 7.25
N ASN A 30 13.49 -8.61 8.24
CA ASN A 30 12.31 -9.47 8.11
C ASN A 30 11.82 -9.64 6.67
N MET A 31 11.88 -10.86 6.11
CA MET A 31 11.36 -11.11 4.76
C MET A 31 9.90 -10.64 4.72
N PHE A 32 9.67 -9.53 4.00
CA PHE A 32 8.34 -8.99 3.82
C PHE A 32 7.58 -9.94 2.89
N LEU A 33 6.69 -10.75 3.47
CA LEU A 33 5.73 -11.51 2.68
C LEU A 33 4.66 -10.54 2.20
N THR A 34 4.77 -10.15 0.93
CA THR A 34 3.80 -9.27 0.28
C THR A 34 2.43 -9.96 0.30
N PRO A 35 1.39 -9.34 0.89
CA PRO A 35 0.05 -9.89 0.80
C PRO A 35 -0.38 -9.94 -0.67
N THR A 36 -1.11 -11.00 -1.04
CA THR A 36 -1.62 -11.17 -2.40
C THR A 36 -3.05 -10.65 -2.55
N THR A 37 -3.72 -10.36 -1.44
CA THR A 37 -5.10 -9.89 -1.38
C THR A 37 -5.27 -8.73 -0.41
N ILE A 38 -6.35 -7.96 -0.62
CA ILE A 38 -6.79 -6.86 0.24
C ILE A 38 -8.31 -6.93 0.44
N ARG A 39 -8.80 -6.45 1.58
CA ARG A 39 -10.23 -6.26 1.82
C ARG A 39 -10.65 -4.86 1.42
N VAL A 40 -11.69 -4.75 0.60
CA VAL A 40 -12.25 -3.48 0.13
C VAL A 40 -13.70 -3.41 0.55
N GLU A 41 -14.06 -2.28 1.12
CA GLU A 41 -15.43 -1.96 1.49
C GLU A 41 -16.15 -1.32 0.30
N MET A 42 -17.37 -1.78 0.01
CA MET A 42 -18.21 -1.15 -1.00
C MET A 42 -19.19 -0.18 -0.36
N TYR A 43 -19.34 0.96 -1.01
CA TYR A 43 -20.19 2.05 -0.58
C TYR A 43 -21.26 2.33 -1.63
N GLU A 44 -22.42 2.75 -1.14
CA GLU A 44 -23.47 3.34 -1.95
C GLU A 44 -22.93 4.61 -2.61
N LEU A 45 -23.18 4.73 -3.91
CA LEU A 45 -22.74 5.84 -4.74
C LEU A 45 -23.94 6.68 -5.19
N PHE A 46 -23.69 7.95 -5.48
CA PHE A 46 -24.58 8.77 -6.28
C PHE A 46 -24.51 8.32 -7.75
N SER A 47 -25.48 8.74 -8.56
CA SER A 47 -25.46 8.52 -10.01
C SER A 47 -24.24 9.14 -10.71
N SER A 48 -23.56 10.09 -10.06
CA SER A 48 -22.28 10.65 -10.51
C SER A 48 -21.07 9.74 -10.27
N GLY A 49 -21.25 8.62 -9.56
CA GLY A 49 -20.17 7.75 -9.11
C GLY A 49 -19.49 8.20 -7.81
N ALA A 50 -19.87 9.35 -7.25
CA ALA A 50 -19.33 9.80 -5.97
C ALA A 50 -19.89 8.98 -4.80
N SER A 51 -19.07 8.71 -3.78
CA SER A 51 -19.50 7.98 -2.59
C SER A 51 -20.50 8.79 -1.75
N THR A 52 -21.54 8.11 -1.25
CA THR A 52 -22.48 8.67 -0.27
C THR A 52 -21.99 8.52 1.17
N GLY A 53 -20.90 7.77 1.40
CA GLY A 53 -20.40 7.42 2.73
C GLY A 53 -21.20 6.30 3.43
N LYS A 54 -22.27 5.77 2.83
CA LYS A 54 -23.01 4.63 3.37
C LYS A 54 -22.46 3.32 2.85
N LEU A 55 -22.12 2.39 3.73
CA LEU A 55 -21.73 1.04 3.35
C LEU A 55 -22.88 0.31 2.66
N CYS A 56 -22.57 -0.43 1.60
CA CYS A 56 -23.49 -1.39 1.01
C CYS A 56 -23.79 -2.48 2.02
N SER A 57 -25.02 -2.52 2.51
CA SER A 57 -25.45 -3.50 3.51
C SER A 57 -26.94 -3.75 3.44
N PRO A 58 -27.39 -5.01 3.55
CA PRO A 58 -28.80 -5.32 3.74
C PRO A 58 -29.39 -4.62 4.97
N ALA A 59 -28.59 -4.39 6.01
CA ALA A 59 -29.02 -3.70 7.23
C ALA A 59 -29.40 -2.23 6.98
N ASN A 60 -28.80 -1.61 5.96
CA ASN A 60 -29.07 -0.22 5.57
C ASN A 60 -30.13 -0.10 4.46
N ASN A 61 -30.70 -1.24 4.02
CA ASN A 61 -31.67 -1.34 2.94
C ASN A 61 -31.28 -0.58 1.65
N ASN A 62 -29.96 -0.54 1.36
CA ASN A 62 -29.40 0.22 0.23
C ASN A 62 -28.83 -0.66 -0.87
N LEU A 63 -29.14 -1.96 -0.86
CA LEU A 63 -28.59 -2.91 -1.81
C LEU A 63 -28.92 -2.57 -3.26
N THR A 64 -30.05 -1.91 -3.52
CA THR A 64 -30.48 -1.51 -4.87
C THR A 64 -29.83 -0.23 -5.39
N GLN A 65 -29.01 0.44 -4.57
CA GLN A 65 -28.37 1.70 -4.95
C GLN A 65 -27.11 1.48 -5.80
N TRP A 66 -26.68 2.54 -6.50
CA TRP A 66 -25.42 2.54 -7.25
C TRP A 66 -24.25 2.15 -6.34
N GLY A 67 -23.27 1.43 -6.87
CA GLY A 67 -22.17 0.84 -6.10
C GLY A 67 -22.50 -0.49 -5.41
N CYS A 68 -23.75 -0.71 -5.00
CA CYS A 68 -24.16 -1.94 -4.29
C CYS A 68 -24.72 -3.04 -5.19
N THR A 69 -25.49 -2.69 -6.23
CA THR A 69 -26.00 -3.62 -7.27
C THR A 69 -25.36 -3.42 -8.63
N ALA A 70 -24.94 -2.20 -8.96
CA ALA A 70 -24.40 -1.88 -10.28
C ALA A 70 -23.19 -2.77 -10.62
N THR A 71 -22.35 -3.05 -9.62
CA THR A 71 -21.15 -3.89 -9.75
C THR A 71 -21.47 -5.38 -9.84
N SER A 72 -22.48 -5.88 -9.10
CA SER A 72 -22.86 -7.30 -9.12
C SER A 72 -23.51 -7.72 -10.43
N SER A 73 -24.30 -6.84 -11.05
CA SER A 73 -24.98 -7.13 -12.32
C SER A 73 -24.04 -7.21 -13.53
N LEU A 74 -22.90 -6.52 -13.47
CA LEU A 74 -21.93 -6.47 -14.58
C LEU A 74 -20.86 -7.56 -14.47
N GLY A 75 -20.73 -8.23 -13.32
CA GLY A 75 -19.70 -9.25 -13.10
C GLY A 75 -18.26 -8.73 -13.18
N LEU A 76 -18.07 -7.42 -13.17
CA LEU A 76 -16.76 -6.76 -13.40
C LEU A 76 -15.89 -6.70 -12.14
N TYR A 77 -16.47 -6.98 -10.97
CA TYR A 77 -15.79 -6.99 -9.68
C TYR A 77 -16.27 -8.21 -8.89
N PRO A 78 -15.43 -8.84 -8.03
CA PRO A 78 -15.78 -10.01 -7.21
C PRO A 78 -16.78 -9.70 -6.08
N TRP A 79 -17.75 -8.83 -6.35
CA TRP A 79 -18.89 -8.52 -5.51
C TRP A 79 -20.11 -9.21 -6.13
N SER A 80 -20.20 -10.53 -5.94
CA SER A 80 -21.36 -11.31 -6.40
C SER A 80 -22.49 -11.38 -5.37
N ASP A 81 -22.18 -11.06 -4.11
CA ASP A 81 -23.10 -11.15 -2.98
C ASP A 81 -23.07 -9.87 -2.15
N PRO A 82 -24.17 -9.09 -2.09
CA PRO A 82 -24.25 -7.88 -1.28
C PRO A 82 -24.11 -8.10 0.23
N TYR A 83 -24.19 -9.34 0.71
CA TYR A 83 -23.93 -9.71 2.10
C TYR A 83 -22.43 -9.88 2.40
N GLN A 84 -21.56 -9.87 1.39
CA GLN A 84 -20.11 -10.10 1.54
C GLN A 84 -19.28 -8.80 1.61
N ASN A 85 -19.78 -7.75 2.26
CA ASN A 85 -19.00 -6.54 2.56
C ASN A 85 -18.23 -6.69 3.88
N PRO A 86 -16.90 -6.50 3.94
CA PRO A 86 -15.96 -6.17 2.85
C PRO A 86 -15.55 -7.36 1.97
N VAL A 87 -15.31 -7.07 0.68
CA VAL A 87 -14.90 -8.08 -0.32
C VAL A 87 -13.39 -8.23 -0.38
N THR A 88 -12.94 -9.46 -0.61
CA THR A 88 -11.52 -9.78 -0.77
C THR A 88 -11.15 -9.76 -2.25
N VAL A 89 -10.16 -8.94 -2.60
CA VAL A 89 -9.66 -8.82 -3.97
C VAL A 89 -8.17 -9.09 -4.08
N GLN A 90 -7.71 -9.55 -5.24
CA GLN A 90 -6.28 -9.72 -5.48
C GLN A 90 -5.64 -8.36 -5.74
N ILE A 91 -4.44 -8.12 -5.18
CA ILE A 91 -3.76 -6.85 -5.37
C ILE A 91 -3.27 -6.74 -6.82
N GLU A 92 -2.54 -7.75 -7.29
CA GLU A 92 -1.98 -7.82 -8.65
C GLU A 92 -2.62 -8.90 -9.53
N GLY A 93 -3.40 -9.79 -8.92
CA GLY A 93 -3.52 -11.21 -9.30
C GLY A 93 -4.00 -11.53 -10.72
N THR A 94 -4.11 -12.80 -11.08
CA THR A 94 -4.20 -13.23 -12.49
C THR A 94 -5.61 -13.25 -13.06
N ALA A 95 -6.65 -13.10 -12.23
CA ALA A 95 -8.04 -13.05 -12.67
C ALA A 95 -8.34 -11.72 -13.38
N VAL A 96 -9.05 -11.73 -14.51
CA VAL A 96 -9.28 -10.52 -15.34
C VAL A 96 -10.03 -9.44 -14.57
N ASP A 97 -10.97 -9.85 -13.70
CA ASP A 97 -12.01 -9.01 -13.11
C ASP A 97 -11.82 -8.79 -11.60
N ASN A 98 -10.67 -9.16 -11.04
CA ASN A 98 -10.43 -9.11 -9.60
C ASN A 98 -9.02 -8.60 -9.30
N ARG A 99 -8.75 -7.32 -9.64
CA ARG A 99 -7.42 -6.71 -9.44
C ARG A 99 -7.53 -5.28 -8.94
N TYR A 100 -7.25 -5.07 -7.67
CA TYR A 100 -7.21 -3.75 -7.03
C TYR A 100 -6.42 -2.71 -7.84
N LEU A 101 -5.22 -3.06 -8.34
CA LEU A 101 -4.40 -2.11 -9.10
C LEU A 101 -4.99 -1.75 -10.47
N ARG A 102 -5.84 -2.58 -11.07
CA ARG A 102 -6.50 -2.25 -12.35
C ARG A 102 -7.68 -1.30 -12.17
N ASP A 103 -8.17 -1.15 -10.95
CA ASP A 103 -9.23 -0.18 -10.64
C ASP A 103 -8.60 1.14 -10.19
N VAL A 104 -7.64 1.07 -9.28
CA VAL A 104 -7.00 2.25 -8.68
C VAL A 104 -6.15 3.00 -9.70
N VAL A 105 -5.29 2.31 -10.44
CA VAL A 105 -4.31 2.99 -11.30
C VAL A 105 -4.98 3.80 -12.42
N PRO A 106 -5.93 3.25 -13.19
CA PRO A 106 -6.59 4.02 -14.25
C PRO A 106 -7.50 5.14 -13.75
N GLN A 107 -8.05 5.00 -12.53
CA GLN A 107 -8.87 6.03 -11.91
C GLN A 107 -8.04 7.23 -11.46
N GLU A 108 -6.86 7.00 -10.89
CA GLU A 108 -5.95 8.05 -10.43
C GLU A 108 -5.09 8.63 -11.57
N MET A 109 -4.74 7.78 -12.55
CA MET A 109 -3.88 8.14 -13.66
C MET A 109 -4.43 7.55 -14.96
N GLY A 110 -5.20 8.38 -15.68
CA GLY A 110 -5.87 7.98 -16.91
C GLY A 110 -4.89 7.42 -17.96
N PRO A 111 -5.05 6.17 -18.42
CA PRO A 111 -4.04 5.49 -19.24
C PRO A 111 -3.83 6.14 -20.62
N ALA A 112 -4.81 6.89 -21.12
CA ALA A 112 -4.70 7.64 -22.37
C ALA A 112 -3.95 8.98 -22.24
N ALA A 113 -3.81 9.51 -21.01
CA ALA A 113 -3.25 10.83 -20.75
C ALA A 113 -1.78 10.80 -20.32
N TYR A 114 -1.28 9.65 -19.86
CA TYR A 114 0.05 9.53 -19.25
C TYR A 114 0.94 8.51 -19.95
N HIS A 115 2.25 8.77 -19.90
CA HIS A 115 3.25 7.84 -20.43
C HIS A 115 3.22 6.51 -19.65
N PRO A 116 3.41 5.34 -20.30
CA PRO A 116 3.39 4.03 -19.62
C PRO A 116 4.34 3.93 -18.40
N THR A 117 5.48 4.61 -18.43
CA THR A 117 6.40 4.67 -17.28
C THR A 117 5.78 5.36 -16.06
N ALA A 118 5.00 6.42 -16.26
CA ALA A 118 4.30 7.11 -15.17
C ALA A 118 3.19 6.22 -14.60
N ILE A 119 2.45 5.52 -15.47
CA ILE A 119 1.45 4.52 -15.07
C ILE A 119 2.10 3.40 -14.24
N GLY A 120 3.28 2.94 -14.65
CA GLY A 120 4.07 1.95 -13.91
C GLY A 120 4.49 2.46 -12.53
N ALA A 121 4.97 3.71 -12.44
CA ALA A 121 5.30 4.33 -11.16
C ALA A 121 4.08 4.45 -10.24
N GLN A 122 2.93 4.85 -10.78
CA GLN A 122 1.66 4.90 -10.04
C GLN A 122 1.23 3.53 -9.54
N ALA A 123 1.37 2.47 -10.35
CA ALA A 123 1.06 1.11 -9.94
C ALA A 123 1.94 0.61 -8.78
N ILE A 124 3.23 0.97 -8.78
CA ILE A 124 4.15 0.68 -7.66
C ILE A 124 3.70 1.44 -6.41
N ALA A 125 3.43 2.74 -6.53
CA ALA A 125 3.00 3.56 -5.39
C ALA A 125 1.68 3.05 -4.77
N ALA A 126 0.67 2.76 -5.61
CA ALA A 126 -0.62 2.21 -5.16
C ALA A 126 -0.46 0.84 -4.48
N ARG A 127 0.44 -0.01 -4.97
CA ARG A 127 0.76 -1.30 -4.35
C ARG A 127 1.41 -1.14 -2.98
N THR A 128 2.43 -0.29 -2.89
CA THR A 128 3.12 0.01 -1.63
C THR A 128 2.14 0.58 -0.60
N PHE A 129 1.23 1.46 -1.03
CA PHE A 129 0.18 1.99 -0.17
C PHE A 129 -0.76 0.90 0.34
N ALA A 130 -1.22 0.00 -0.54
CA ALA A 130 -2.06 -1.14 -0.14
C ALA A 130 -1.37 -2.02 0.91
N TYR A 131 -0.08 -2.34 0.70
CA TYR A 131 0.73 -3.11 1.64
C TYR A 131 0.86 -2.43 3.01
N TYR A 132 1.10 -1.13 3.01
CA TYR A 132 1.17 -0.35 4.25
C TYR A 132 -0.17 -0.38 5.00
N HIS A 133 -1.27 -0.13 4.29
CA HIS A 133 -2.60 -0.06 4.91
C HIS A 133 -3.09 -1.39 5.49
N ILE A 134 -2.72 -2.52 4.88
CA ILE A 134 -3.04 -3.84 5.43
C ILE A 134 -2.35 -4.08 6.78
N GLN A 135 -1.16 -3.50 6.99
CA GLN A 135 -0.34 -3.74 8.18
C GLN A 135 -0.60 -2.75 9.32
N GLN A 136 -1.08 -1.55 9.02
CA GLN A 136 -1.23 -0.44 9.98
C GLN A 136 -2.69 -0.13 10.35
N GLY A 137 -3.63 -1.03 10.02
CA GLY A 137 -5.08 -0.84 10.23
C GLY A 137 -5.46 -0.20 11.56
#